data_AF-A0A0A9DHS5-F1
#
_entry.id   AF-A0A0A9DHS5-F1
#
_cell.length_a   1.000
_cell.length_b   1.000
_cell.length_c   1.000
_cell.angle_alpha   90.00
_cell.angle_beta   90.00
_cell.angle_gamma   90.00
#
_symmetry.space_group_name_H-M   'P 1'
#
loop_
_entity.id
_entity.type
_entity.pdbx_description
1 polymer ?
#
loop_
_entity_poly.entity_id
_entity_poly.type
_entity_poly.pdbx_seq_one_letter_code
_entity_poly.pdbx_strand_id
1 'polypeptide(L)'
;MRWASAIPVHHMVHMLEVDFFSKWQQVLYHWLCSPNPDFNEIMNWYKGWKGLFPPELLANERIRMLLTAGLDMMNQAAEGLEVVQPGARENVGYLRATEKRHFDAAQQAYNAVPGAAMADLSFKESIQAYAMEQGLLFMPRVGKFYNGMPVYEFGTISICIDSVKRLLYAQLQEGIESWGAVTLTQLMEMNRMGRPH
;
A
#
# COMPACT_ATOMS: atom_id res chain seq x y z
N MET A 1 15.78 -23.12 -21.34
CA MET A 1 16.01 -21.77 -20.79
C MET A 1 17.38 -21.74 -20.11
N ARG A 2 18.45 -21.24 -20.76
CA ARG A 2 19.83 -21.26 -20.21
C ARG A 2 20.08 -20.24 -19.10
N TRP A 3 19.19 -19.26 -18.91
CA TRP A 3 19.29 -18.23 -17.88
C TRP A 3 18.68 -18.65 -16.53
N ALA A 4 17.77 -19.64 -16.53
CA ALA A 4 17.03 -20.04 -15.33
C ALA A 4 17.92 -20.61 -14.22
N SER A 5 19.08 -21.18 -14.57
CA SER A 5 20.07 -21.68 -13.60
C SER A 5 21.06 -20.61 -13.10
N ALA A 6 21.06 -19.41 -13.69
CA ALA A 6 21.98 -18.33 -13.30
C ALA A 6 21.43 -17.46 -12.15
N ILE A 7 20.11 -17.48 -11.94
CA ILE A 7 19.45 -16.70 -10.89
C ILE A 7 18.99 -17.65 -9.79
N PRO A 8 19.46 -17.48 -8.54
CA PRO A 8 18.98 -18.28 -7.41
C PRO A 8 17.46 -18.19 -7.29
N VAL A 9 16.80 -19.32 -7.03
CA VAL A 9 15.34 -19.41 -7.05
C VAL A 9 14.66 -18.38 -6.14
N HIS A 10 15.26 -18.05 -4.99
CA HIS A 10 14.71 -17.08 -4.05
C HIS A 10 14.70 -15.65 -4.59
N HIS A 11 15.70 -15.25 -5.39
CA HIS A 11 15.70 -13.94 -6.05
C HIS A 11 14.62 -13.86 -7.13
N MET A 12 14.47 -14.95 -7.90
CA MET A 12 13.41 -15.05 -8.91
C MET A 12 12.01 -14.98 -8.28
N VAL A 13 11.80 -15.70 -7.17
CA VAL A 13 10.54 -15.68 -6.42
C VAL A 13 10.23 -14.27 -5.92
N HIS A 14 11.21 -13.57 -5.34
CA HIS A 14 11.01 -12.21 -4.85
C HIS A 14 10.68 -11.22 -5.98
N MET A 15 11.41 -11.26 -7.09
CA MET A 15 11.12 -10.42 -8.25
C MET A 15 9.72 -10.69 -8.82
N LEU A 16 9.35 -11.97 -8.95
CA LEU A 16 8.03 -12.35 -9.44
C LEU A 16 6.93 -11.87 -8.50
N GLU A 17 7.12 -12.01 -7.20
CA GLU A 17 6.16 -11.56 -6.18
C GLU A 17 5.90 -10.05 -6.28
N VAL A 18 6.97 -9.24 -6.33
CA VAL A 18 6.87 -7.78 -6.31
C VAL A 18 6.41 -7.22 -7.66
N ASP A 19 7.06 -7.63 -8.75
CA ASP A 19 6.93 -6.95 -10.05
C ASP A 19 5.89 -7.60 -10.98
N PHE A 20 5.69 -8.92 -10.85
CA PHE A 20 4.82 -9.69 -11.75
C PHE A 20 3.46 -9.98 -11.11
N PHE A 21 3.42 -10.63 -9.95
CA PHE A 21 2.18 -11.12 -9.33
C PHE A 21 1.27 -9.98 -8.90
N SER A 22 1.82 -8.85 -8.46
CA SER A 22 1.07 -7.63 -8.18
C SER A 22 0.20 -7.21 -9.38
N LYS A 23 0.81 -7.09 -10.56
CA LYS A 23 0.14 -6.71 -11.81
C LYS A 23 -0.76 -7.82 -12.34
N TRP A 24 -0.29 -9.07 -12.28
CA TRP A 24 -1.03 -10.24 -12.76
C TRP A 24 -2.35 -10.41 -11.98
N GLN A 25 -2.32 -10.31 -10.66
CA GLN A 25 -3.54 -10.38 -9.84
C GLN A 25 -4.46 -9.19 -10.08
N GLN A 26 -3.92 -8.00 -10.34
CA GLN A 26 -4.71 -6.81 -10.66
C GLN A 26 -5.47 -6.95 -11.99
N VAL A 27 -4.82 -7.49 -13.03
CA VAL A 27 -5.48 -7.79 -14.30
C VAL A 27 -6.60 -8.80 -14.11
N LEU A 28 -6.35 -9.86 -13.33
CA LEU A 28 -7.36 -10.85 -13.00
C LEU A 28 -8.56 -10.24 -12.26
N TYR A 29 -8.30 -9.41 -11.26
CA TYR A 29 -9.34 -8.68 -10.52
C TYR A 29 -10.20 -7.81 -11.45
N HIS A 30 -9.56 -7.05 -12.36
CA HIS A 30 -10.28 -6.20 -13.31
C HIS A 30 -11.19 -7.00 -14.24
N TRP A 31 -10.73 -8.15 -14.73
CA TRP A 31 -11.54 -9.06 -15.53
C TRP A 31 -12.73 -9.61 -14.74
N LEU A 32 -12.53 -10.00 -13.49
CA LEU A 32 -13.60 -10.54 -12.63
C LEU A 32 -14.65 -9.49 -12.23
N CYS A 33 -14.25 -8.22 -12.10
CA CYS A 33 -15.17 -7.11 -11.81
C CYS A 33 -15.84 -6.52 -13.07
N SER A 34 -15.56 -7.06 -14.26
CA SER A 34 -16.25 -6.62 -15.47
C SER A 34 -17.74 -6.99 -15.42
N PRO A 35 -18.63 -6.25 -16.11
CA PRO A 35 -20.08 -6.50 -16.04
C PRO A 35 -20.50 -7.92 -16.48
N ASN A 36 -19.75 -8.54 -17.40
CA ASN A 36 -19.98 -9.90 -17.91
C ASN A 36 -18.63 -10.63 -18.04
N PRO A 37 -18.09 -11.20 -16.95
CA PRO A 37 -16.80 -11.88 -16.99
C PRO A 37 -16.91 -13.23 -17.72
N ASP A 38 -16.09 -13.45 -18.74
CA ASP A 38 -15.96 -14.77 -19.38
C ASP A 38 -15.02 -15.67 -18.55
N PHE A 39 -15.60 -16.46 -17.65
CA PHE A 39 -14.84 -17.37 -16.79
C PHE A 39 -14.04 -18.43 -17.56
N ASN A 40 -14.44 -18.81 -18.78
CA ASN A 40 -13.68 -19.76 -19.57
C ASN A 40 -12.40 -19.11 -20.11
N GLU A 41 -12.50 -17.88 -20.62
CA GLU A 41 -11.34 -17.10 -21.05
C GLU A 41 -10.39 -16.83 -19.89
N ILE A 42 -10.93 -16.37 -18.75
CA ILE A 42 -10.17 -16.08 -17.53
C ILE A 42 -9.43 -17.34 -17.03
N MET A 43 -10.10 -18.50 -17.01
CA MET A 43 -9.50 -19.78 -16.60
C MET A 43 -8.41 -20.24 -17.58
N ASN A 44 -8.61 -20.05 -18.89
CA ASN A 44 -7.60 -20.37 -19.90
C ASN A 44 -6.36 -19.48 -19.78
N TRP A 45 -6.56 -18.18 -19.53
CA TRP A 45 -5.49 -17.23 -19.26
C TRP A 45 -4.69 -17.63 -18.01
N TYR A 46 -5.37 -17.97 -16.91
CA TYR A 46 -4.72 -18.47 -15.69
C TYR A 46 -3.86 -19.72 -15.96
N LYS A 47 -4.43 -20.72 -16.67
CA LYS A 47 -3.71 -21.95 -17.03
C LYS A 47 -2.52 -21.67 -17.94
N GLY A 48 -2.67 -20.76 -18.90
CA GLY A 48 -1.62 -20.31 -19.79
C GLY A 48 -0.43 -19.74 -19.03
N TRP A 49 -0.66 -18.78 -18.13
CA TRP A 49 0.39 -18.21 -17.30
C TRP A 49 1.00 -19.23 -16.35
N LYS A 50 0.18 -20.04 -15.66
CA LYS A 50 0.67 -21.10 -14.77
C LYS A 50 1.60 -22.09 -15.49
N GLY A 51 1.29 -22.42 -16.75
CA GLY A 51 2.08 -23.33 -17.57
C GLY A 51 3.43 -22.77 -18.03
N LEU A 52 3.67 -21.46 -17.93
CA LEU A 52 4.96 -20.85 -18.25
C LEU A 52 5.97 -20.94 -17.11
N PHE A 53 5.52 -21.25 -15.89
CA PHE A 53 6.41 -21.36 -14.74
C PHE A 53 7.15 -22.71 -14.72
N PRO A 54 8.49 -22.70 -14.57
CA PRO A 54 9.27 -23.90 -14.33
C PRO A 54 8.80 -24.69 -13.09
N PRO A 55 8.96 -26.03 -13.08
CA PRO A 55 8.57 -26.88 -11.95
C PRO A 55 9.17 -26.44 -10.61
N GLU A 56 10.39 -25.91 -10.61
CA GLU A 56 11.09 -25.44 -9.42
C GLU A 56 10.40 -24.24 -8.77
N LEU A 57 9.83 -23.34 -9.58
CA LEU A 57 9.04 -22.21 -9.09
C LEU A 57 7.65 -22.66 -8.64
N LEU A 58 7.02 -23.60 -9.34
CA LEU A 58 5.75 -24.19 -8.90
C LEU A 58 5.90 -25.00 -7.60
N ALA A 59 7.09 -25.53 -7.34
CA ALA A 59 7.46 -26.19 -6.09
C ALA A 59 7.77 -25.19 -4.94
N ASN A 60 7.90 -23.89 -5.23
CA ASN A 60 8.07 -22.88 -4.21
C ASN A 60 6.73 -22.52 -3.52
N GLU A 61 6.73 -22.49 -2.19
CA GLU A 61 5.53 -22.24 -1.40
C GLU A 61 4.93 -20.84 -1.65
N ARG A 62 5.76 -19.81 -1.79
CA ARG A 62 5.28 -18.43 -2.00
C ARG A 62 4.59 -18.29 -3.35
N ILE A 63 5.17 -18.86 -4.41
CA ILE A 63 4.56 -18.88 -5.75
C ILE A 63 3.22 -19.63 -5.74
N ARG A 64 3.14 -20.77 -5.05
CA ARG A 64 1.87 -21.49 -4.88
C ARG A 64 0.83 -20.63 -4.18
N MET A 65 1.17 -19.96 -3.08
CA MET A 65 0.25 -19.09 -2.37
C MET A 65 -0.28 -17.96 -3.27
N LEU A 66 0.57 -17.33 -4.09
CA LEU A 66 0.18 -16.25 -4.98
C LEU A 66 -0.75 -16.72 -6.12
N LEU A 67 -0.49 -17.90 -6.68
CA LEU A 67 -1.36 -18.53 -7.68
C LEU A 67 -2.71 -18.97 -7.08
N THR A 68 -2.69 -19.57 -5.89
CA THR A 68 -3.91 -19.95 -5.16
C THR A 68 -4.74 -18.73 -4.81
N ALA A 69 -4.13 -17.62 -4.40
CA ALA A 69 -4.87 -16.38 -4.16
C ALA A 69 -5.61 -15.88 -5.42
N GLY A 70 -5.00 -16.02 -6.60
CA GLY A 70 -5.69 -15.75 -7.87
C GLY A 70 -6.87 -16.70 -8.12
N LEU A 71 -6.69 -17.99 -7.83
CA LEU A 71 -7.75 -18.98 -7.95
C LEU A 71 -8.92 -18.71 -6.99
N ASP A 72 -8.62 -18.31 -5.75
CA ASP A 72 -9.62 -17.95 -4.75
C ASP A 72 -10.45 -16.75 -5.21
N MET A 73 -9.82 -15.74 -5.83
CA MET A 73 -10.56 -14.60 -6.42
C MET A 73 -11.54 -15.05 -7.51
N MET A 74 -11.13 -15.98 -8.37
CA MET A 74 -12.01 -16.54 -9.41
C MET A 74 -13.19 -17.30 -8.80
N ASN A 75 -12.94 -18.09 -7.75
CA ASN A 75 -14.01 -18.83 -7.05
C ASN A 75 -14.99 -17.87 -6.36
N GLN A 76 -14.49 -16.83 -5.68
CA GLN A 76 -15.33 -15.79 -5.06
C GLN A 76 -16.23 -15.11 -6.09
N ALA A 77 -15.67 -14.71 -7.23
CA ALA A 77 -16.45 -14.09 -8.30
C ALA A 77 -17.51 -15.04 -8.88
N ALA A 78 -17.17 -16.32 -9.07
CA ALA A 78 -18.10 -17.34 -9.56
C ALA A 78 -19.26 -17.62 -8.57
N GLU A 79 -18.99 -17.51 -7.27
CA GLU A 79 -20.00 -17.60 -6.20
C GLU A 79 -20.81 -16.30 -6.00
N GLY A 80 -20.50 -15.23 -6.75
CA GLY A 80 -21.14 -13.92 -6.62
C GLY A 80 -20.74 -13.17 -5.35
N LEU A 81 -19.67 -13.60 -4.68
CA LEU A 81 -19.10 -12.93 -3.52
C LEU A 81 -18.25 -11.73 -3.97
N GLU A 82 -18.14 -10.73 -3.09
CA GLU A 82 -17.27 -9.59 -3.34
C GLU A 82 -15.81 -10.05 -3.41
N VAL A 83 -15.18 -9.84 -4.58
CA VAL A 83 -13.78 -10.20 -4.79
C VAL A 83 -12.91 -9.20 -4.03
N VAL A 84 -12.05 -9.70 -3.16
CA VAL A 84 -11.13 -8.85 -2.39
C VAL A 84 -10.01 -8.36 -3.31
N GLN A 85 -9.77 -7.04 -3.31
CA GLN A 85 -8.69 -6.45 -4.10
C GLN A 85 -7.32 -7.04 -3.72
N PRO A 86 -6.49 -7.44 -4.71
CA PRO A 86 -5.10 -7.84 -4.50
C PRO A 86 -4.32 -6.77 -3.73
N GLY A 87 -3.56 -7.18 -2.70
CA GLY A 87 -2.81 -6.27 -1.82
C GLY A 87 -3.61 -5.69 -0.62
N ALA A 88 -4.95 -5.81 -0.61
CA ALA A 88 -5.75 -5.37 0.55
C ALA A 88 -5.52 -6.26 1.80
N ARG A 89 -5.32 -7.57 1.62
CA ARG A 89 -5.07 -8.51 2.73
C ARG A 89 -3.75 -8.25 3.46
N GLU A 90 -2.72 -7.83 2.75
CA GLU A 90 -1.40 -7.51 3.31
C GLU A 90 -1.45 -6.18 4.09
N ASN A 91 -2.23 -5.21 3.58
CA ASN A 91 -2.51 -3.96 4.28
C ASN A 91 -3.32 -4.16 5.57
N VAL A 92 -4.31 -5.07 5.61
CA VAL A 92 -5.09 -5.32 6.84
C VAL A 92 -4.26 -6.05 7.90
N GLY A 93 -3.37 -6.97 7.50
CA GLY A 93 -2.45 -7.64 8.41
C GLY A 93 -1.43 -6.67 9.00
N TYR A 94 -0.85 -5.80 8.17
CA TYR A 94 0.01 -4.71 8.61
C TYR A 94 -0.76 -3.75 9.51
N LEU A 95 -1.94 -3.26 9.12
CA LEU A 95 -2.76 -2.36 9.94
C LEU A 95 -3.10 -2.98 11.30
N ARG A 96 -3.60 -4.22 11.36
CA ARG A 96 -3.91 -4.90 12.64
C ARG A 96 -2.67 -5.20 13.47
N ALA A 97 -1.55 -5.60 12.87
CA ALA A 97 -0.31 -5.85 13.60
C ALA A 97 0.31 -4.55 14.11
N THR A 98 0.18 -3.46 13.34
CA THR A 98 0.64 -2.12 13.70
C THR A 98 -0.27 -1.54 14.78
N GLU A 99 -1.59 -1.62 14.64
CA GLU A 99 -2.57 -1.25 15.68
C GLU A 99 -2.36 -2.04 16.98
N LYS A 100 -2.16 -3.35 16.89
CA LYS A 100 -1.88 -4.18 18.08
C LYS A 100 -0.54 -3.83 18.73
N ARG A 101 0.51 -3.60 17.94
CA ARG A 101 1.80 -3.11 18.45
C ARG A 101 1.70 -1.72 19.03
N HIS A 102 0.89 -0.83 18.46
CA HIS A 102 0.63 0.51 18.99
C HIS A 102 -0.17 0.46 20.29
N PHE A 103 -1.15 -0.45 20.39
CA PHE A 103 -1.94 -0.65 21.60
C PHE A 103 -1.09 -1.24 22.74
N ASP A 104 -0.31 -2.31 22.44
CA ASP A 104 0.58 -2.95 23.41
C ASP A 104 1.75 -2.01 23.81
N ALA A 105 2.31 -1.24 22.87
CA ALA A 105 3.35 -0.25 23.16
C ALA A 105 2.82 0.98 23.91
N ALA A 106 1.60 1.45 23.65
CA ALA A 106 0.96 2.50 24.42
C ALA A 106 0.68 2.05 25.88
N GLN A 107 0.31 0.77 26.05
CA GLN A 107 0.02 0.19 27.36
C GLN A 107 1.29 -0.20 28.14
N GLN A 108 2.42 -0.38 27.48
CA GLN A 108 3.73 -0.51 28.14
C GLN A 108 4.42 0.85 28.38
N ALA A 109 4.24 1.83 27.49
CA ALA A 109 4.75 3.19 27.64
C ALA A 109 4.03 4.00 28.74
N TYR A 110 2.77 3.66 29.08
CA TYR A 110 2.09 4.23 30.24
C TYR A 110 2.79 3.89 31.57
N ASN A 111 3.57 2.80 31.61
CA ASN A 111 4.25 2.31 32.82
C ASN A 111 5.78 2.56 32.85
N ALA A 112 6.38 3.13 31.81
CA ALA A 112 7.83 3.39 31.78
C ALA A 112 8.14 4.80 31.27
N VAL A 113 8.97 5.51 32.06
CA VAL A 113 9.30 6.94 32.01
C VAL A 113 9.63 7.47 30.58
N PRO A 114 9.10 8.64 30.16
CA PRO A 114 9.12 9.12 28.77
C PRO A 114 10.34 10.01 28.46
N GLY A 115 10.91 9.91 27.26
CA GLY A 115 11.98 10.86 26.86
C GLY A 115 12.32 10.97 25.39
N ALA A 116 12.39 9.88 24.61
CA ALA A 116 12.91 9.95 23.24
C ALA A 116 11.92 9.45 22.17
N ALA A 117 11.23 8.33 22.39
CA ALA A 117 10.25 7.79 21.44
C ALA A 117 8.89 8.54 21.42
N MET A 118 8.64 9.40 22.41
CA MET A 118 7.41 10.21 22.51
C MET A 118 7.39 11.41 21.56
N ALA A 119 8.56 11.89 21.09
CA ALA A 119 8.63 13.09 20.26
C ALA A 119 8.24 12.83 18.79
N ASP A 120 8.57 11.64 18.27
CA ASP A 120 8.30 11.24 16.88
C ASP A 120 6.80 11.02 16.62
N LEU A 121 6.09 10.44 17.61
CA LEU A 121 4.63 10.33 17.62
C LEU A 121 3.98 11.71 17.81
N SER A 122 4.49 12.50 18.76
CA SER A 122 3.94 13.83 19.05
C SER A 122 3.92 14.77 17.84
N PHE A 123 4.93 14.76 16.96
CA PHE A 123 4.94 15.68 15.81
C PHE A 123 3.88 15.33 14.77
N LYS A 124 3.79 14.05 14.37
CA LYS A 124 2.74 13.57 13.46
C LYS A 124 1.35 13.70 14.07
N GLU A 125 1.20 13.38 15.36
CA GLU A 125 -0.05 13.50 16.10
C GLU A 125 -0.51 14.96 16.18
N SER A 126 0.42 15.91 16.39
CA SER A 126 0.10 17.34 16.39
C SER A 126 -0.42 17.82 15.03
N ILE A 127 0.20 17.37 13.94
CA ILE A 127 -0.25 17.69 12.57
C ILE A 127 -1.63 17.09 12.30
N GLN A 128 -1.85 15.84 12.72
CA GLN A 128 -3.13 15.14 12.56
C GLN A 128 -4.24 15.77 13.40
N ALA A 129 -3.98 16.10 14.67
CA ALA A 129 -4.92 16.79 15.54
C ALA A 129 -5.29 18.16 14.99
N TYR A 130 -4.32 18.92 14.50
CA TYR A 130 -4.54 20.19 13.83
C TYR A 130 -5.41 20.04 12.57
N ALA A 131 -5.15 19.03 11.72
CA ALA A 131 -6.01 18.74 10.57
C ALA A 131 -7.47 18.49 11.01
N MET A 132 -7.65 17.67 12.04
CA MET A 132 -8.96 17.29 12.55
C MET A 132 -9.72 18.47 13.16
N GLU A 133 -9.05 19.34 13.93
CA GLU A 133 -9.62 20.58 14.47
C GLU A 133 -10.11 21.52 13.37
N GLN A 134 -9.42 21.55 12.22
CA GLN A 134 -9.79 22.34 11.06
C GLN A 134 -10.79 21.63 10.13
N GLY A 135 -11.29 20.44 10.52
CA GLY A 135 -12.24 19.64 9.74
C GLY A 135 -11.65 19.06 8.45
N LEU A 136 -10.34 18.81 8.44
CA LEU A 136 -9.60 18.27 7.31
C LEU A 136 -9.29 16.79 7.51
N LEU A 137 -9.35 16.04 6.41
CA LEU A 137 -8.94 14.64 6.38
C LEU A 137 -7.41 14.54 6.49
N PHE A 138 -6.94 13.62 7.31
CA PHE A 138 -5.53 13.24 7.42
C PHE A 138 -5.41 11.73 7.19
N MET A 139 -5.08 11.29 5.98
CA MET A 139 -5.08 9.86 5.61
C MET A 139 -3.82 9.45 4.85
N PRO A 140 -3.21 8.27 5.12
CA PRO A 140 -2.07 7.80 4.34
C PRO A 140 -2.47 7.49 2.90
N ARG A 141 -1.67 7.94 1.91
CA ARG A 141 -1.81 7.57 0.51
C ARG A 141 -1.06 6.26 0.25
N VAL A 142 -1.79 5.16 0.31
CA VAL A 142 -1.26 3.81 0.16
C VAL A 142 -0.49 3.68 -1.17
N GLY A 143 0.72 3.14 -1.11
CA GLY A 143 1.58 2.92 -2.28
C GLY A 143 2.31 4.16 -2.81
N LYS A 144 2.15 5.34 -2.16
CA LYS A 144 2.91 6.55 -2.52
C LYS A 144 3.97 6.86 -1.46
N PHE A 145 5.19 7.03 -1.94
CA PHE A 145 6.34 7.40 -1.13
C PHE A 145 7.10 8.55 -1.78
N TYR A 146 7.66 9.41 -0.96
CA TYR A 146 8.61 10.45 -1.38
C TYR A 146 9.89 10.29 -0.57
N ASN A 147 11.01 10.05 -1.24
CA ASN A 147 12.30 9.79 -0.60
C ASN A 147 12.25 8.68 0.48
N GLY A 148 11.44 7.64 0.27
CA GLY A 148 11.23 6.55 1.24
C GLY A 148 10.32 6.90 2.42
N MET A 149 9.81 8.14 2.51
CA MET A 149 8.84 8.56 3.52
C MET A 149 7.41 8.34 3.00
N PRO A 150 6.47 7.93 3.87
CA PRO A 150 5.07 7.76 3.49
C PRO A 150 4.43 9.11 3.14
N VAL A 151 3.65 9.12 2.06
CA VAL A 151 2.83 10.28 1.68
C VAL A 151 1.49 10.20 2.42
N TYR A 152 1.06 11.31 3.01
CA TYR A 152 -0.26 11.50 3.60
C TYR A 152 -1.06 12.52 2.79
N GLU A 153 -2.37 12.48 2.94
CA GLU A 153 -3.32 13.42 2.42
C GLU A 153 -3.78 14.32 3.55
N PHE A 154 -3.55 15.62 3.42
CA PHE A 154 -3.99 16.67 4.32
C PHE A 154 -5.01 17.52 3.57
N GLY A 155 -6.30 17.26 3.81
CA GLY A 155 -7.37 17.83 3.00
C GLY A 155 -7.23 17.39 1.53
N THR A 156 -6.94 18.33 0.64
CA THR A 156 -6.70 18.07 -0.79
C THR A 156 -5.21 17.97 -1.17
N ILE A 157 -4.30 18.15 -0.20
CA ILE A 157 -2.86 18.25 -0.46
C ILE A 157 -2.15 16.96 -0.08
N SER A 158 -1.22 16.51 -0.93
CA SER A 158 -0.29 15.43 -0.58
C SER A 158 0.91 15.98 0.19
N ILE A 159 1.18 15.41 1.36
CA ILE A 159 2.25 15.81 2.27
C ILE A 159 3.16 14.65 2.67
N CYS A 160 4.40 14.94 3.04
CA CYS A 160 5.31 13.99 3.68
C CYS A 160 5.87 14.60 4.96
N ILE A 161 6.07 13.76 5.97
CA ILE A 161 6.53 14.17 7.29
C ILE A 161 7.91 13.55 7.52
N ASP A 162 8.92 14.40 7.66
CA ASP A 162 10.25 14.01 8.13
C ASP A 162 10.27 14.23 9.65
N SER A 163 9.98 13.16 10.42
CA SER A 163 9.95 13.22 11.89
C SER A 163 11.33 13.52 12.48
N VAL A 164 12.41 13.09 11.81
CA VAL A 164 13.79 13.27 12.28
C VAL A 164 14.19 14.74 12.20
N LYS A 165 13.87 15.41 11.08
CA LYS A 165 14.16 16.83 10.89
C LYS A 165 13.04 17.75 11.36
N ARG A 166 11.90 17.19 11.77
CA ARG A 166 10.63 17.91 12.07
C ARG A 166 10.22 18.85 10.94
N LEU A 167 10.36 18.36 9.70
CA LEU A 167 10.02 19.10 8.49
C LEU A 167 8.78 18.50 7.82
N LEU A 168 7.97 19.38 7.24
CA LEU A 168 6.79 19.04 6.49
C LEU A 168 7.05 19.38 5.02
N TYR A 169 6.79 18.44 4.13
CA TYR A 169 6.88 18.66 2.69
C TYR A 169 5.48 18.57 2.09
N ALA A 170 5.15 19.46 1.15
CA ALA A 170 3.91 19.39 0.39
C ALA A 170 4.21 19.33 -1.10
N GLN A 171 3.34 18.63 -1.83
CA GLN A 171 3.35 18.63 -3.27
C GLN A 171 2.79 19.96 -3.80
N LEU A 172 3.60 20.68 -4.60
CA LEU A 172 3.29 22.04 -5.06
C LEU A 172 2.36 22.07 -6.29
N GLN A 173 2.34 21.02 -7.10
CA GLN A 173 1.47 20.88 -8.28
C GLN A 173 1.08 19.42 -8.49
N GLU A 174 -0.19 19.17 -8.84
CA GLU A 174 -0.64 17.83 -9.25
C GLU A 174 0.11 17.37 -10.50
N GLY A 175 0.70 16.17 -10.44
CA GLY A 175 1.36 15.52 -11.58
C GLY A 175 2.84 15.84 -11.78
N ILE A 176 3.42 16.77 -11.01
CA ILE A 176 4.87 17.06 -11.03
C ILE A 176 5.47 16.62 -9.69
N GLU A 177 6.63 15.97 -9.71
CA GLU A 177 7.40 15.59 -8.50
C GLU A 177 8.06 16.80 -7.82
N SER A 178 7.37 17.95 -7.77
CA SER A 178 7.85 19.16 -7.11
C SER A 178 7.35 19.19 -5.67
N TRP A 179 8.24 18.87 -4.74
CA TRP A 179 8.00 18.90 -3.30
C TRP A 179 8.72 20.07 -2.65
N GLY A 180 8.00 20.87 -1.88
CA GLY A 180 8.55 22.01 -1.14
C GLY A 180 8.41 21.81 0.36
N ALA A 181 9.40 22.26 1.14
CA ALA A 181 9.25 22.34 2.58
C ALA A 181 8.23 23.45 2.92
N VAL A 182 7.24 23.13 3.75
CA VAL A 182 6.13 24.03 4.10
C VAL A 182 5.85 24.03 5.60
N THR A 183 5.29 25.13 6.07
CA THR A 183 4.72 25.26 7.41
C THR A 183 3.24 24.83 7.43
N LEU A 184 2.69 24.55 8.61
CA LEU A 184 1.25 24.26 8.76
C LEU A 184 0.37 25.41 8.26
N THR A 185 0.77 26.66 8.48
CA THR A 185 0.04 27.83 7.99
C THR A 185 0.00 27.88 6.47
N GLN A 186 1.14 27.64 5.81
CA GLN A 186 1.21 27.56 4.34
C GLN A 186 0.40 26.39 3.78
N LEU A 187 0.44 25.24 4.46
CA LEU A 187 -0.36 24.08 4.08
C LEU A 187 -1.87 24.38 4.13
N MET A 188 -2.32 25.14 5.13
CA MET A 188 -3.70 25.61 5.21
C MET A 188 -4.07 26.58 4.09
N GLU A 189 -3.19 27.53 3.76
CA GLU A 189 -3.40 28.45 2.64
C GLU A 189 -3.51 27.71 1.31
N MET A 190 -2.61 26.77 1.04
CA MET A 190 -2.65 25.92 -0.14
C MET A 190 -3.97 25.14 -0.23
N ASN A 191 -4.48 24.63 0.89
CA ASN A 191 -5.70 23.82 0.92
C ASN A 191 -6.96 24.67 0.71
N ARG A 192 -6.90 25.96 1.06
CA ARG A 192 -7.97 26.94 0.77
C ARG A 192 -7.99 27.35 -0.69
N MET A 193 -6.83 27.43 -1.35
CA MET A 193 -6.71 27.77 -2.77
C MET A 193 -7.10 26.61 -3.71
N GLY A 194 -7.03 25.36 -3.24
CA GLY A 194 -7.36 24.16 -4.02
C GLY A 194 -8.83 23.71 -3.97
N ARG A 195 -9.72 24.39 -3.25
CA ARG A 195 -11.16 24.08 -3.27
C ARG A 195 -11.84 24.84 -4.41
N PRO A 196 -12.49 24.16 -5.38
CA PRO A 196 -13.41 24.86 -6.27
C PRO A 196 -14.60 25.39 -5.46
N HIS A 197 -14.99 26.65 -5.74
CA HIS A 197 -16.21 27.27 -5.21
C HIS A 197 -17.47 26.60 -5.76
#